data_AF-A0A7X2LQG6-F1
#
_entry.id   AF-A0A7X2LQG6-F1
#
_cell.length_a   1.000
_cell.length_b   1.000
_cell.length_c   1.000
_cell.angle_alpha   90.00
_cell.angle_beta   90.00
_cell.angle_gamma   90.00
#
_symmetry.space_group_name_H-M   'P 1'
#
loop_
_entity.id
_entity.type
_entity.pdbx_description
1 polymer ?
#
loop_
_entity_poly.entity_id
_entity_poly.type
_entity_poly.pdbx_seq_one_letter_code
_entity_poly.pdbx_strand_id
1 'polypeptide(L)'
;MNTIINLDIVQTIFLSLVQSVGLTKDEIMSERDENAQYCWFIDQDVSMNSTFCQDLRALVSLVEFFNRSRVSGDDVTACCALMRAGFDALRLSSLFKDICSDVDKVLCRDKRFSWPSLPEGYQIPQHFVTAGAEAMTRLNCRDEATGRDGLMLWKSATREIEVMEKDRIDAIMKTLIEMAEGIGGTREEMDKAKDENDHFEWSIDYNSSLGDRLERYLDQLLLSVEVHRIATHKNDQLAAYQALKDVGTHARSISELFGDIKADVHKVSIFDERFAWPEIPDDYRFPEHLVMSGGC
;
A
#
# COMPACT_ATOMS: atom_id res chain seq x y z
N MET A 1 6.93 7.74 15.25
CA MET A 1 8.08 8.46 14.67
C MET A 1 7.58 8.88 13.32
N ASN A 2 7.53 10.17 12.97
CA ASN A 2 6.95 10.54 11.68
C ASN A 2 8.03 10.39 10.60
N THR A 3 7.99 9.29 9.88
CA THR A 3 8.91 8.98 8.77
C THR A 3 8.40 9.61 7.49
N ILE A 4 9.27 10.27 6.73
CA ILE A 4 8.96 10.65 5.36
C ILE A 4 8.89 9.39 4.50
N ILE A 5 7.70 9.11 3.97
CA ILE A 5 7.42 8.02 3.06
C ILE A 5 7.94 8.39 1.67
N ASN A 6 8.94 7.65 1.22
CA ASN A 6 9.44 7.69 -0.14
C ASN A 6 9.70 6.26 -0.64
N LEU A 7 8.78 5.72 -1.42
CA LEU A 7 8.90 4.35 -1.95
C LEU A 7 9.88 4.19 -3.12
N ASP A 8 10.40 5.27 -3.70
CA ASP A 8 11.40 5.19 -4.79
C ASP A 8 12.71 4.54 -4.29
N ILE A 9 12.93 4.51 -2.97
CA ILE A 9 14.04 3.76 -2.36
C ILE A 9 13.93 2.25 -2.59
N VAL A 10 12.70 1.71 -2.65
CA VAL A 10 12.47 0.30 -2.96
C VAL A 10 12.96 0.00 -4.37
N GLN A 11 12.59 0.82 -5.35
CA GLN A 11 13.07 0.69 -6.74
C GLN A 11 14.60 0.75 -6.81
N THR A 12 15.21 1.68 -6.06
CA THR A 12 16.67 1.85 -6.01
C THR A 12 17.39 0.62 -5.49
N ILE A 13 16.89 -0.02 -4.41
CA ILE A 13 17.53 -1.24 -3.89
C ILE A 13 17.35 -2.41 -4.85
N PHE A 14 16.19 -2.55 -5.49
CA PHE A 14 15.93 -3.61 -6.43
C PHE A 14 16.82 -3.49 -7.67
N LEU A 15 16.93 -2.28 -8.22
CA LEU A 15 17.84 -2.00 -9.33
C LEU A 15 19.30 -2.30 -8.96
N SER A 16 19.72 -1.96 -7.74
CA SER A 16 21.06 -2.31 -7.25
C SER A 16 21.26 -3.82 -7.12
N LEU A 17 20.24 -4.56 -6.66
CA LEU A 17 20.25 -6.02 -6.56
C LEU A 17 20.38 -6.66 -7.94
N VAL A 18 19.55 -6.29 -8.92
CA VAL A 18 19.66 -6.87 -10.27
C VAL A 18 20.98 -6.52 -10.97
N GLN A 19 21.51 -5.32 -10.75
CA GLN A 19 22.84 -4.94 -11.24
C GLN A 19 23.96 -5.78 -10.62
N SER A 20 23.81 -6.20 -9.35
CA SER A 20 24.82 -7.04 -8.68
C SER A 20 24.99 -8.43 -9.33
N VAL A 21 23.96 -8.90 -10.05
CA VAL A 21 24.00 -10.16 -10.82
C VAL A 21 24.19 -9.93 -12.32
N GLY A 22 24.57 -8.71 -12.71
CA GLY A 22 24.94 -8.36 -14.09
C GLY A 22 23.77 -8.02 -15.00
N LEU A 23 22.57 -7.77 -14.46
CA LEU A 23 21.41 -7.38 -15.25
C LEU A 23 21.26 -5.86 -15.30
N THR A 24 20.79 -5.38 -16.44
CA THR A 24 20.43 -3.98 -16.68
C THR A 24 18.94 -3.77 -16.46
N LYS A 25 18.55 -2.49 -16.31
CA LYS A 25 17.14 -2.08 -16.25
C LYS A 25 16.34 -2.59 -17.46
N ASP A 26 16.88 -2.43 -18.66
CA ASP A 26 16.19 -2.82 -19.89
C ASP A 26 15.99 -4.34 -19.98
N GLU A 27 16.97 -5.12 -19.52
CA GLU A 27 16.85 -6.58 -19.46
C GLU A 27 15.74 -7.02 -18.51
N ILE A 28 15.65 -6.46 -17.30
CA ILE A 28 14.59 -6.85 -16.36
C ILE A 28 13.20 -6.41 -16.82
N MET A 29 13.09 -5.28 -17.52
CA MET A 29 11.81 -4.79 -18.07
C MET A 29 11.36 -5.54 -19.33
N SER A 30 12.29 -6.19 -20.04
CA SER A 30 12.00 -7.01 -21.22
C SER A 30 11.97 -8.52 -20.94
N GLU A 31 12.42 -8.98 -19.76
CA GLU A 31 12.40 -10.39 -19.39
C GLU A 31 10.96 -10.92 -19.34
N ARG A 32 10.71 -12.02 -20.03
CA ARG A 32 9.43 -12.74 -20.03
C ARG A 32 9.64 -14.21 -19.73
N ASP A 33 8.65 -14.83 -19.11
CA ASP A 33 8.61 -16.27 -18.92
C ASP A 33 8.05 -17.01 -20.15
N GLU A 34 7.91 -18.34 -20.04
CA GLU A 34 7.36 -19.20 -21.09
C GLU A 34 5.91 -18.88 -21.48
N ASN A 35 5.17 -18.20 -20.61
CA ASN A 35 3.78 -17.78 -20.81
C ASN A 35 3.68 -16.33 -21.30
N ALA A 36 4.80 -15.74 -21.73
CA ALA A 36 4.93 -14.33 -22.11
C ALA A 36 4.54 -13.34 -21.00
N GLN A 37 4.57 -13.78 -19.73
CA GLN A 37 4.35 -12.92 -18.57
C GLN A 37 5.63 -12.21 -18.18
N TYR A 38 5.50 -11.00 -17.63
CA TYR A 38 6.62 -10.26 -17.08
C TYR A 38 7.26 -11.04 -15.93
N CYS A 39 8.58 -11.14 -16.00
CA CYS A 39 9.38 -11.85 -15.01
C CYS A 39 9.70 -10.99 -13.78
N TRP A 40 9.55 -9.67 -13.89
CA TRP A 40 9.79 -8.66 -12.87
C TRP A 40 8.59 -7.73 -12.83
N PHE A 41 8.13 -7.39 -11.63
CA PHE A 41 6.86 -6.70 -11.42
C PHE A 41 7.05 -5.24 -11.01
N ILE A 42 8.15 -4.89 -10.37
CA ILE A 42 8.47 -3.49 -10.07
C ILE A 42 8.86 -2.77 -11.36
N ASP A 43 7.97 -1.92 -11.84
CA ASP A 43 8.25 -0.96 -12.92
C ASP A 43 9.38 -0.01 -12.49
N GLN A 44 10.41 0.14 -13.34
CA GLN A 44 11.57 0.98 -13.08
C GLN A 44 11.51 2.33 -13.83
N ASP A 45 10.51 2.55 -14.67
CA ASP A 45 10.27 3.78 -15.45
C ASP A 45 9.29 4.74 -14.78
N VAL A 46 8.43 4.23 -13.89
CA VAL A 46 7.43 5.04 -13.18
C VAL A 46 7.80 5.14 -11.70
N SER A 47 7.76 6.35 -11.11
CA SER A 47 8.04 6.55 -9.68
C SER A 47 6.99 5.82 -8.83
N MET A 48 7.45 4.81 -8.09
CA MET A 48 6.60 4.03 -7.17
C MET A 48 5.98 4.93 -6.10
N ASN A 49 6.76 5.89 -5.59
CA ASN A 49 6.27 6.84 -4.60
C ASN A 49 5.16 7.73 -5.16
N SER A 50 5.31 8.21 -6.40
CA SER A 50 4.31 9.05 -7.05
C SER A 50 3.01 8.29 -7.29
N THR A 51 3.10 7.05 -7.79
CA THR A 51 1.94 6.16 -7.98
C THR A 51 1.21 5.92 -6.66
N PHE A 52 1.94 5.52 -5.61
CA PHE A 52 1.36 5.32 -4.28
C PHE A 52 0.65 6.57 -3.75
N CYS A 53 1.30 7.73 -3.81
CA CYS A 53 0.70 8.97 -3.32
C CYS A 53 -0.55 9.38 -4.11
N GLN A 54 -0.55 9.15 -5.44
CA GLN A 54 -1.69 9.45 -6.30
C GLN A 54 -2.87 8.52 -6.01
N ASP A 55 -2.64 7.22 -5.97
CA ASP A 55 -3.70 6.24 -5.72
C ASP A 55 -4.27 6.36 -4.30
N LEU A 56 -3.43 6.61 -3.28
CA LEU A 56 -3.90 6.82 -1.91
C LEU A 56 -4.76 8.09 -1.80
N ARG A 57 -4.34 9.19 -2.46
CA ARG A 57 -5.15 10.42 -2.53
C ARG A 57 -6.47 10.18 -3.24
N ALA A 58 -6.47 9.44 -4.34
CA ALA A 58 -7.66 9.16 -5.12
C ALA A 58 -8.66 8.31 -4.31
N LEU A 59 -8.19 7.25 -3.65
CA LEU A 59 -8.97 6.42 -2.74
C LEU A 59 -9.67 7.26 -1.66
N VAL A 60 -8.90 8.06 -0.92
CA VAL A 60 -9.45 8.91 0.16
C VAL A 60 -10.44 9.94 -0.40
N SER A 61 -10.11 10.59 -1.51
CA SER A 61 -10.97 11.62 -2.12
C SER A 61 -12.29 11.04 -2.64
N LEU A 62 -12.27 9.80 -3.17
CA LEU A 62 -13.46 9.10 -3.63
C LEU A 62 -14.39 8.73 -2.47
N VAL A 63 -13.86 8.32 -1.32
CA VAL A 63 -14.66 8.08 -0.11
C VAL A 63 -15.24 9.38 0.45
N GLU A 64 -14.48 10.47 0.46
CA GLU A 64 -15.03 11.78 0.85
C GLU A 64 -16.12 12.25 -0.12
N PHE A 65 -15.94 11.99 -1.42
CA PHE A 65 -16.93 12.33 -2.44
C PHE A 65 -18.18 11.45 -2.35
N PHE A 66 -18.03 10.17 -2.02
CA PHE A 66 -19.13 9.28 -1.66
C PHE A 66 -19.98 9.89 -0.54
N ASN A 67 -19.36 10.29 0.56
CA ASN A 67 -20.06 10.87 1.71
C ASN A 67 -20.83 12.14 1.31
N ARG A 68 -20.21 13.04 0.53
CA ARG A 68 -20.89 14.26 0.04
C ARG A 68 -22.07 13.95 -0.89
N SER A 69 -21.94 12.94 -1.75
CA SER A 69 -22.98 12.54 -2.69
C SER A 69 -24.18 11.94 -1.96
N ARG A 70 -23.94 11.13 -0.93
CA ARG A 70 -24.99 10.59 -0.04
C ARG A 70 -25.76 11.69 0.68
N VAL A 71 -25.07 12.69 1.23
CA VAL A 71 -25.73 13.85 1.86
C VAL A 71 -26.60 14.63 0.86
N SER A 72 -26.23 14.64 -0.40
CA SER A 72 -26.96 15.32 -1.47
C SER A 72 -28.09 14.47 -2.09
N GLY A 73 -28.25 13.20 -1.65
CA GLY A 73 -29.23 12.26 -2.19
C GLY A 73 -28.87 11.70 -3.57
N ASP A 74 -27.61 11.81 -3.99
CA ASP A 74 -27.13 11.29 -5.28
C ASP A 74 -26.50 9.91 -5.11
N ASP A 75 -27.37 8.91 -5.04
CA ASP A 75 -26.98 7.53 -4.74
C ASP A 75 -26.28 6.83 -5.90
N VAL A 76 -26.54 7.24 -7.15
CA VAL A 76 -25.80 6.75 -8.32
C VAL A 76 -24.36 7.23 -8.27
N THR A 77 -24.15 8.53 -8.01
CA THR A 77 -22.80 9.08 -7.86
C THR A 77 -22.08 8.47 -6.66
N ALA A 78 -22.77 8.30 -5.54
CA ALA A 78 -22.22 7.63 -4.37
C ALA A 78 -21.75 6.21 -4.72
N CYS A 79 -22.64 5.35 -5.24
CA CYS A 79 -22.28 3.98 -5.62
C CYS A 79 -21.05 3.94 -6.56
N CYS A 80 -21.05 4.78 -7.60
CA CYS A 80 -19.94 4.88 -8.53
C CYS A 80 -18.62 5.31 -7.86
N ALA A 81 -18.69 6.25 -6.91
CA ALA A 81 -17.51 6.71 -6.17
C ALA A 81 -16.92 5.58 -5.32
N LEU A 82 -17.77 4.79 -4.66
CA LEU A 82 -17.36 3.66 -3.84
C LEU A 82 -16.78 2.51 -4.69
N MET A 83 -17.39 2.19 -5.84
CA MET A 83 -16.81 1.23 -6.79
C MET A 83 -15.42 1.66 -7.26
N ARG A 84 -15.23 2.95 -7.63
CA ARG A 84 -13.93 3.50 -8.01
C ARG A 84 -12.92 3.45 -6.87
N ALA A 85 -13.33 3.73 -5.63
CA ALA A 85 -12.48 3.58 -4.45
C ALA A 85 -11.97 2.13 -4.31
N GLY A 86 -12.82 1.13 -4.59
CA GLY A 86 -12.44 -0.27 -4.59
C GLY A 86 -11.35 -0.61 -5.62
N PHE A 87 -11.43 -0.02 -6.82
CA PHE A 87 -10.39 -0.15 -7.83
C PHE A 87 -9.08 0.53 -7.41
N ASP A 88 -9.12 1.68 -6.74
CA ASP A 88 -7.93 2.37 -6.25
C ASP A 88 -7.25 1.58 -5.13
N ALA A 89 -8.03 1.02 -4.21
CA ALA A 89 -7.54 0.08 -3.19
C ALA A 89 -6.91 -1.18 -3.83
N LEU A 90 -7.48 -1.71 -4.92
CA LEU A 90 -6.87 -2.81 -5.66
C LEU A 90 -5.51 -2.43 -6.27
N ARG A 91 -5.38 -1.23 -6.86
CA ARG A 91 -4.11 -0.76 -7.41
C ARG A 91 -3.04 -0.61 -6.33
N LEU A 92 -3.40 -0.02 -5.18
CA LEU A 92 -2.52 0.05 -4.02
C LEU A 92 -2.10 -1.34 -3.53
N SER A 93 -3.06 -2.28 -3.38
CA SER A 93 -2.75 -3.66 -2.99
C SER A 93 -1.78 -4.33 -3.97
N SER A 94 -1.98 -4.12 -5.27
CA SER A 94 -1.16 -4.69 -6.34
C SER A 94 0.26 -4.14 -6.31
N LEU A 95 0.43 -2.82 -6.10
CA LEU A 95 1.75 -2.18 -6.00
C LEU A 95 2.66 -2.86 -4.96
N PHE A 96 2.12 -3.21 -3.79
CA PHE A 96 2.87 -3.90 -2.75
C PHE A 96 3.00 -5.41 -2.99
N LYS A 97 2.06 -6.02 -3.73
CA LYS A 97 2.17 -7.41 -4.19
C LYS A 97 3.30 -7.57 -5.21
N ASP A 98 3.56 -6.56 -6.03
CA ASP A 98 4.66 -6.54 -6.98
C ASP A 98 6.01 -6.57 -6.25
N ILE A 99 6.14 -5.79 -5.17
CA ILE A 99 7.30 -5.85 -4.26
C ILE A 99 7.47 -7.27 -3.70
N CYS A 100 6.39 -7.89 -3.21
CA CYS A 100 6.46 -9.25 -2.68
C CYS A 100 6.95 -10.27 -3.73
N SER A 101 6.46 -10.13 -4.96
CA SER A 101 6.77 -11.04 -6.06
C SER A 101 8.24 -10.93 -6.46
N ASP A 102 8.77 -9.70 -6.54
CA ASP A 102 10.18 -9.47 -6.85
C ASP A 102 11.10 -9.86 -5.68
N VAL A 103 10.70 -9.65 -4.42
CA VAL A 103 11.42 -10.18 -3.25
C VAL A 103 11.53 -11.70 -3.34
N ASP A 104 10.40 -12.40 -3.55
CA ASP A 104 10.40 -13.86 -3.63
C ASP A 104 11.23 -14.37 -4.82
N LYS A 105 11.20 -13.64 -5.95
CA LYS A 105 12.08 -13.94 -7.08
C LYS A 105 13.55 -13.87 -6.70
N VAL A 106 14.00 -12.76 -6.11
CA VAL A 106 15.39 -12.52 -5.71
C VAL A 106 15.86 -13.50 -4.63
N LEU A 107 14.99 -13.85 -3.68
CA LEU A 107 15.36 -14.70 -2.54
C LEU A 107 15.33 -16.19 -2.87
N CYS A 108 14.36 -16.63 -3.69
CA CYS A 108 14.00 -18.05 -3.78
C CYS A 108 14.01 -18.63 -5.20
N ARG A 109 13.72 -17.84 -6.24
CA ARG A 109 13.41 -18.40 -7.58
C ARG A 109 14.52 -18.18 -8.58
N ASP A 110 15.22 -17.06 -8.50
CA ASP A 110 16.23 -16.67 -9.48
C ASP A 110 17.63 -17.12 -9.05
N LYS A 111 18.15 -18.14 -9.74
CA LYS A 111 19.45 -18.77 -9.46
C LYS A 111 20.65 -17.85 -9.66
N ARG A 112 20.46 -16.68 -10.29
CA ARG A 112 21.50 -15.66 -10.42
C ARG A 112 21.87 -15.06 -9.06
N PHE A 113 20.93 -15.05 -8.11
CA PHE A 113 21.16 -14.59 -6.75
C PHE A 113 21.64 -15.75 -5.87
N SER A 114 22.69 -15.50 -5.09
CA SER A 114 23.27 -16.48 -4.17
C SER A 114 23.27 -15.89 -2.77
N TRP A 115 22.42 -16.46 -1.91
CA TRP A 115 22.28 -16.04 -0.52
C TRP A 115 22.87 -17.07 0.44
N PRO A 116 23.49 -16.64 1.55
CA PRO A 116 23.93 -17.56 2.60
C PRO A 116 22.72 -18.25 3.23
N SER A 117 22.93 -19.48 3.72
CA SER A 117 21.92 -20.18 4.51
C SER A 117 21.65 -19.41 5.80
N LEU A 118 20.39 -19.02 6.05
CA LEU A 118 19.99 -18.35 7.27
C LEU A 118 19.96 -19.34 8.46
N PRO A 119 20.74 -19.13 9.53
CA PRO A 119 20.64 -19.95 10.74
C PRO A 119 19.26 -19.83 11.38
N GLU A 120 18.79 -20.93 11.98
CA GLU A 120 17.55 -20.91 12.76
C GLU A 120 17.65 -19.90 13.91
N GLY A 121 16.64 -19.04 14.05
CA GLY A 121 16.61 -17.99 15.06
C GLY A 121 17.56 -16.82 14.83
N TYR A 122 18.18 -16.70 13.64
CA TYR A 122 19.00 -15.53 13.32
C TYR A 122 18.20 -14.23 13.47
N GLN A 123 18.84 -13.25 14.12
CA GLN A 123 18.31 -11.90 14.25
C GLN A 123 19.29 -10.91 13.64
N ILE A 124 18.75 -9.91 12.95
CA ILE A 124 19.55 -8.81 12.42
C ILE A 124 20.28 -8.12 13.59
N PRO A 125 21.61 -7.95 13.52
CA PRO A 125 22.35 -7.24 14.56
C PRO A 125 21.78 -5.83 14.80
N GLN A 126 21.57 -5.48 16.07
CA GLN A 126 20.91 -4.22 16.47
C GLN A 126 21.54 -2.96 15.85
N HIS A 127 22.85 -2.96 15.63
CA HIS A 127 23.54 -1.82 15.04
C HIS A 127 23.12 -1.51 13.59
N PHE A 128 22.62 -2.50 12.84
CA PHE A 128 22.02 -2.25 11.53
C PHE A 128 20.64 -1.60 11.67
N VAL A 129 19.81 -2.10 12.59
CA VAL A 129 18.48 -1.54 12.87
C VAL A 129 18.59 -0.09 13.33
N THR A 130 19.51 0.21 14.25
CA THR A 130 19.77 1.58 14.70
C THR A 130 20.26 2.47 13.55
N ALA A 131 21.19 1.98 12.72
CA ALA A 131 21.68 2.74 11.58
C ALA A 131 20.59 2.99 10.52
N GLY A 132 19.68 2.04 10.31
CA GLY A 132 18.52 2.21 9.42
C GLY A 132 17.56 3.27 9.95
N ALA A 133 17.21 3.22 11.23
CA ALA A 133 16.36 4.23 11.86
C ALA A 133 16.99 5.64 11.82
N GLU A 134 18.31 5.74 12.03
CA GLU A 134 19.04 6.99 11.86
C GLU A 134 18.99 7.50 10.40
N ALA A 135 19.13 6.61 9.42
CA ALA A 135 19.07 6.98 8.00
C ALA A 135 17.70 7.56 7.63
N MET A 136 16.61 6.92 8.10
CA MET A 136 15.24 7.43 7.94
C MET A 136 15.06 8.80 8.58
N THR A 137 15.65 9.02 9.76
CA THR A 137 15.55 10.31 10.48
C THR A 137 16.32 11.43 9.77
N ARG A 138 17.46 11.15 9.12
CA ARG A 138 18.27 12.16 8.41
C ARG A 138 17.56 12.74 7.19
N LEU A 139 16.56 12.04 6.64
CA LEU A 139 15.71 12.55 5.56
C LEU A 139 14.72 13.64 6.05
N ASN A 140 14.48 13.75 7.37
CA ASN A 140 13.49 14.66 7.97
C ASN A 140 13.93 16.14 8.09
N CYS A 141 14.78 16.66 7.20
CA CYS A 141 15.23 18.06 7.26
C CYS A 141 14.15 19.08 6.78
N ARG A 142 13.19 19.47 7.65
CA ARG A 142 12.71 20.86 7.92
C ARG A 142 11.38 20.91 8.69
N ASP A 143 11.33 21.85 9.62
CA ASP A 143 10.46 22.05 10.81
C ASP A 143 8.93 22.26 10.62
N GLU A 144 8.31 22.05 9.45
CA GLU A 144 6.89 22.45 9.27
C GLU A 144 5.84 21.33 9.42
N ALA A 145 6.27 20.07 9.36
CA ALA A 145 5.38 18.89 9.43
C ALA A 145 5.56 18.05 10.71
N THR A 146 6.64 18.27 11.47
CA THR A 146 6.98 17.53 12.69
C THR A 146 5.92 17.79 13.78
N GLY A 147 5.22 16.72 14.19
CA GLY A 147 4.17 16.78 15.23
C GLY A 147 2.73 16.78 14.71
N ARG A 148 2.49 16.75 13.39
CA ARG A 148 1.15 16.51 12.84
C ARG A 148 0.84 15.01 12.84
N ASP A 149 -0.39 14.65 13.18
CA ASP A 149 -0.85 13.26 13.18
C ASP A 149 -1.27 12.84 11.76
N GLY A 150 -0.27 12.50 10.94
CA GLY A 150 -0.47 12.25 9.52
C GLY A 150 0.73 11.58 8.85
N LEU A 151 0.46 10.86 7.77
CA LEU A 151 1.47 10.29 6.89
C LEU A 151 2.22 11.41 6.18
N MET A 152 3.56 11.42 6.29
CA MET A 152 4.43 12.38 5.61
C MET A 152 4.82 11.83 4.23
N LEU A 153 4.10 12.24 3.19
CA LEU A 153 4.30 11.78 1.82
C LEU A 153 5.28 12.69 1.08
N TRP A 154 6.38 12.13 0.58
CA TRP A 154 7.31 12.88 -0.27
C TRP A 154 6.70 13.15 -1.65
N LYS A 155 6.71 14.40 -2.11
CA LYS A 155 6.32 14.76 -3.48
C LYS A 155 7.55 14.96 -4.34
N SER A 156 7.96 13.94 -5.08
CA SER A 156 9.15 13.99 -5.94
C SER A 156 9.14 15.14 -6.95
N ALA A 157 7.96 15.50 -7.50
CA ALA A 157 7.81 16.58 -8.47
C ALA A 157 8.05 17.98 -7.88
N THR A 158 7.51 18.27 -6.70
CA THR A 158 7.61 19.60 -6.06
C THR A 158 8.74 19.69 -5.03
N ARG A 159 9.33 18.55 -4.65
CA ARG A 159 10.30 18.40 -3.55
C ARG A 159 9.75 18.89 -2.21
N GLU A 160 8.47 18.65 -1.97
CA GLU A 160 7.75 19.04 -0.77
C GLU A 160 7.25 17.81 -0.01
N ILE A 161 6.91 18.01 1.27
CA ILE A 161 6.25 17.00 2.09
C ILE A 161 4.77 17.35 2.14
N GLU A 162 3.93 16.45 1.67
CA GLU A 162 2.49 16.48 1.92
C GLU A 162 2.18 15.71 3.19
N VAL A 163 1.34 16.28 4.05
CA VAL A 163 0.84 15.56 5.23
C VAL A 163 -0.58 15.10 4.94
N MET A 164 -0.78 13.79 4.88
CA MET A 164 -2.11 13.18 4.83
C MET A 164 -2.52 12.77 6.23
N GLU A 165 -3.51 13.47 6.79
CA GLU A 165 -4.07 13.16 8.11
C GLU A 165 -4.59 11.73 8.16
N LYS A 166 -4.23 10.98 9.21
CA LYS A 166 -4.64 9.58 9.39
C LYS A 166 -6.15 9.43 9.49
N ASP A 167 -6.82 10.42 10.09
CA ASP A 167 -8.28 10.48 10.20
C ASP A 167 -8.99 10.43 8.84
N ARG A 168 -8.35 10.90 7.76
CA ARG A 168 -8.91 10.80 6.40
C ARG A 168 -8.85 9.39 5.85
N ILE A 169 -7.87 8.59 6.28
CA ILE A 169 -7.79 7.16 5.94
C ILE A 169 -8.81 6.39 6.80
N ASP A 170 -8.93 6.75 8.08
CA ASP A 170 -9.93 6.17 8.98
C ASP A 170 -11.36 6.52 8.58
N ALA A 171 -11.56 7.58 7.78
CA ALA A 171 -12.86 7.90 7.18
C ALA A 171 -13.38 6.76 6.29
N ILE A 172 -12.52 5.97 5.66
CA ILE A 172 -12.91 4.76 4.89
C ILE A 172 -13.65 3.79 5.80
N MET A 173 -13.06 3.49 6.96
CA MET A 173 -13.65 2.60 7.95
C MET A 173 -14.95 3.18 8.49
N LYS A 174 -14.96 4.47 8.89
CA LYS A 174 -16.15 5.15 9.43
C LYS A 174 -17.32 5.10 8.44
N THR A 175 -17.06 5.36 7.16
CA THR A 175 -18.07 5.25 6.08
C THR A 175 -18.64 3.84 5.96
N LEU A 176 -17.81 2.80 5.98
CA LEU A 176 -18.29 1.41 5.85
C LEU A 176 -19.14 0.97 7.05
N ILE A 177 -18.82 1.48 8.24
CA ILE A 177 -19.63 1.28 9.46
C ILE A 177 -21.00 1.89 9.30
N GLU A 178 -21.07 3.17 8.96
CA GLU A 178 -22.33 3.89 8.78
C GLU A 178 -23.22 3.21 7.72
N MET A 179 -22.60 2.69 6.66
CA MET A 179 -23.29 1.90 5.65
C MET A 179 -23.85 0.60 6.23
N ALA A 180 -23.03 -0.18 6.94
CA ALA A 180 -23.47 -1.43 7.55
C ALA A 180 -24.61 -1.20 8.56
N GLU A 181 -24.49 -0.18 9.41
CA GLU A 181 -25.55 0.23 10.36
C GLU A 181 -26.83 0.64 9.63
N GLY A 182 -26.71 1.30 8.48
CA GLY A 182 -27.84 1.70 7.64
C GLY A 182 -28.71 0.53 7.13
N ILE A 183 -28.14 -0.67 7.02
CA ILE A 183 -28.87 -1.90 6.67
C ILE A 183 -29.17 -2.79 7.89
N GLY A 184 -28.98 -2.25 9.11
CA GLY A 184 -29.22 -2.95 10.37
C GLY A 184 -28.08 -3.85 10.84
N GLY A 185 -26.90 -3.77 10.21
CA GLY A 185 -25.71 -4.48 10.65
C GLY A 185 -25.13 -3.87 11.93
N THR A 186 -24.52 -4.72 12.75
CA THR A 186 -23.88 -4.32 14.01
C THR A 186 -22.37 -4.42 13.93
N ARG A 187 -21.68 -3.67 14.79
CA ARG A 187 -20.22 -3.75 14.92
C ARG A 187 -19.73 -5.16 15.24
N GLU A 188 -20.47 -5.88 16.10
CA GLU A 188 -20.12 -7.25 16.47
C GLU A 188 -20.22 -8.21 15.28
N GLU A 189 -21.22 -8.05 14.40
CA GLU A 189 -21.34 -8.82 13.17
C GLU A 189 -20.18 -8.50 12.22
N MET A 190 -19.83 -7.22 12.06
CA MET A 190 -18.67 -6.85 11.24
C MET A 190 -17.37 -7.51 11.74
N ASP A 191 -17.19 -7.65 13.05
CA ASP A 191 -15.96 -8.20 13.62
C ASP A 191 -15.92 -9.74 13.67
N LYS A 192 -17.08 -10.40 13.73
CA LYS A 192 -17.15 -11.84 14.05
C LYS A 192 -17.92 -12.68 13.05
N ALA A 193 -18.74 -12.08 12.19
CA ALA A 193 -19.54 -12.85 11.25
C ALA A 193 -18.61 -13.58 10.28
N LYS A 194 -18.94 -14.84 10.03
CA LYS A 194 -18.22 -15.69 9.10
C LYS A 194 -19.18 -16.32 8.10
N ASP A 195 -18.71 -16.47 6.88
CA ASP A 195 -19.43 -17.16 5.81
C ASP A 195 -19.43 -18.69 6.03
N GLU A 196 -20.09 -19.40 5.11
CA GLU A 196 -20.17 -20.86 5.11
C GLU A 196 -18.81 -21.58 5.01
N ASN A 197 -17.76 -20.86 4.61
CA ASN A 197 -16.39 -21.36 4.46
C ASN A 197 -15.49 -20.95 5.65
N ASP A 198 -16.07 -20.45 6.75
CA ASP A 198 -15.37 -19.96 7.94
C ASP A 198 -14.46 -18.73 7.67
N HIS A 199 -14.68 -18.02 6.56
CA HIS A 199 -14.02 -16.75 6.28
C HIS A 199 -14.80 -15.60 6.91
N PHE A 200 -14.10 -14.59 7.42
CA PHE A 200 -14.77 -13.39 7.90
C PHE A 200 -15.57 -12.73 6.78
N GLU A 201 -16.81 -12.37 7.09
CA GLU A 201 -17.70 -11.69 6.15
C GLU A 201 -17.24 -10.27 5.82
N TRP A 202 -16.48 -9.67 6.72
CA TRP A 202 -15.83 -8.37 6.58
C TRP A 202 -14.34 -8.54 6.81
N SER A 203 -13.54 -7.88 5.98
CA SER A 203 -12.11 -8.14 5.85
C SER A 203 -11.29 -7.14 6.65
N ILE A 204 -11.75 -5.89 6.77
CA ILE A 204 -11.06 -4.88 7.56
C ILE A 204 -11.15 -5.26 9.05
N ASP A 205 -10.00 -5.24 9.76
CA ASP A 205 -10.04 -5.11 11.22
C ASP A 205 -10.51 -3.71 11.61
N TYR A 206 -11.77 -3.69 11.99
CA TYR A 206 -12.54 -2.53 12.35
C TYR A 206 -12.22 -2.03 13.79
N ASN A 207 -11.48 -2.76 14.60
CA ASN A 207 -11.16 -2.35 15.97
C ASN A 207 -9.89 -1.49 16.07
N SER A 208 -9.25 -1.17 14.95
CA SER A 208 -7.99 -0.44 14.91
C SER A 208 -7.96 0.61 13.79
N SER A 209 -7.21 1.70 13.99
CA SER A 209 -7.03 2.75 12.98
C SER A 209 -6.32 2.18 11.75
N LEU A 210 -6.90 2.39 10.57
CA LEU A 210 -6.29 2.10 9.28
C LEU A 210 -5.08 3.00 9.05
N GLY A 211 -5.19 4.28 9.40
CA GLY A 211 -4.11 5.26 9.28
C GLY A 211 -2.88 4.86 10.10
N ASP A 212 -3.05 4.49 11.37
CA ASP A 212 -1.95 4.04 12.23
C ASP A 212 -1.34 2.70 11.76
N ARG A 213 -2.18 1.77 11.31
CA ARG A 213 -1.70 0.49 10.75
C ARG A 213 -0.86 0.71 9.50
N LEU A 214 -1.33 1.56 8.59
CA LEU A 214 -0.62 1.88 7.37
C LEU A 214 0.72 2.59 7.67
N GLU A 215 0.73 3.58 8.56
CA GLU A 215 1.96 4.25 9.00
C GLU A 215 2.98 3.23 9.53
N ARG A 216 2.55 2.38 10.48
CA ARG A 216 3.41 1.37 11.08
C ARG A 216 3.99 0.40 10.05
N TYR A 217 3.17 -0.06 9.09
CA TYR A 217 3.66 -0.99 8.07
C TYR A 217 4.62 -0.31 7.08
N LEU A 218 4.38 0.95 6.71
CA LEU A 218 5.29 1.73 5.87
C LEU A 218 6.62 1.99 6.59
N ASP A 219 6.58 2.35 7.88
CA ASP A 219 7.77 2.52 8.72
C ASP A 219 8.62 1.24 8.75
N GLN A 220 7.97 0.08 8.96
CA GLN A 220 8.65 -1.22 9.00
C GLN A 220 9.24 -1.61 7.64
N LEU A 221 8.50 -1.36 6.55
CA LEU A 221 8.98 -1.58 5.18
C LEU A 221 10.24 -0.74 4.90
N LEU A 222 10.17 0.57 5.13
CA LEU A 222 11.27 1.51 4.85
C LEU A 222 12.49 1.23 5.73
N LEU A 223 12.27 0.90 7.01
CA LEU A 223 13.34 0.47 7.90
C LEU A 223 14.04 -0.77 7.37
N SER A 224 13.28 -1.79 6.93
CA SER A 224 13.84 -3.03 6.39
C SER A 224 14.64 -2.78 5.11
N VAL A 225 14.17 -1.86 4.25
CA VAL A 225 14.91 -1.43 3.06
C VAL A 225 16.25 -0.77 3.43
N GLU A 226 16.26 0.14 4.40
CA GLU A 226 17.49 0.80 4.84
C GLU A 226 18.47 -0.17 5.51
N VAL A 227 17.96 -1.06 6.35
CA VAL A 227 18.75 -2.13 6.98
C VAL A 227 19.39 -3.01 5.90
N HIS A 228 18.63 -3.42 4.88
CA HIS A 228 19.16 -4.18 3.75
C HIS A 228 20.28 -3.41 3.05
N ARG A 229 20.04 -2.15 2.68
CA ARG A 229 21.02 -1.30 1.99
C ARG A 229 22.32 -1.17 2.78
N ILE A 230 22.23 -0.93 4.09
CA ILE A 230 23.39 -0.76 4.98
C ILE A 230 24.13 -2.10 5.17
N ALA A 231 23.41 -3.20 5.36
CA ALA A 231 24.00 -4.54 5.47
C ALA A 231 24.77 -4.92 4.20
N THR A 232 24.17 -4.71 3.03
CA THR A 232 24.82 -4.91 1.73
C THR A 232 26.10 -4.07 1.60
N HIS A 233 26.06 -2.79 1.99
CA HIS A 233 27.25 -1.92 1.95
C HIS A 233 28.37 -2.38 2.90
N LYS A 234 28.02 -2.97 4.05
CA LYS A 234 28.98 -3.56 4.98
C LYS A 234 29.37 -5.00 4.64
N ASN A 235 28.88 -5.52 3.51
CA ASN A 235 29.09 -6.89 3.06
C ASN A 235 28.61 -7.96 4.06
N ASP A 236 27.57 -7.64 4.85
CA ASP A 236 26.90 -8.60 5.74
C ASP A 236 25.70 -9.21 5.00
N GLN A 237 25.97 -10.32 4.31
CA GLN A 237 24.99 -11.00 3.46
C GLN A 237 23.85 -11.66 4.26
N LEU A 238 24.08 -12.05 5.52
CA LEU A 238 23.05 -12.63 6.37
C LEU A 238 22.06 -11.57 6.84
N ALA A 239 22.57 -10.42 7.30
CA ALA A 239 21.71 -9.28 7.65
C ALA A 239 20.97 -8.74 6.42
N ALA A 240 21.64 -8.66 5.25
CA ALA A 240 21.00 -8.21 4.01
C ALA A 240 19.88 -9.15 3.56
N TYR A 241 20.11 -10.47 3.60
CA TYR A 241 19.10 -11.48 3.28
C TYR A 241 17.87 -11.37 4.19
N GLN A 242 18.10 -11.37 5.52
CA GLN A 242 17.00 -11.31 6.49
C GLN A 242 16.20 -10.00 6.34
N ALA A 243 16.88 -8.87 6.14
CA ALA A 243 16.22 -7.59 5.92
C ALA A 243 15.38 -7.57 4.63
N LEU A 244 15.86 -8.18 3.54
CA LEU A 244 15.08 -8.29 2.30
C LEU A 244 13.86 -9.20 2.45
N LYS A 245 13.95 -10.25 3.27
CA LYS A 245 12.80 -11.07 3.65
C LYS A 245 11.79 -10.26 4.48
N ASP A 246 12.26 -9.40 5.37
CA ASP A 246 11.40 -8.49 6.14
C ASP A 246 10.72 -7.45 5.22
N VAL A 247 11.41 -6.93 4.20
CA VAL A 247 10.80 -6.09 3.14
C VAL A 247 9.60 -6.79 2.49
N GLY A 248 9.76 -8.05 2.06
CA GLY A 248 8.65 -8.81 1.47
C GLY A 248 7.51 -9.08 2.45
N THR A 249 7.82 -9.26 3.73
CA THR A 249 6.82 -9.47 4.79
C THR A 249 6.00 -8.21 5.04
N HIS A 250 6.66 -7.06 5.18
CA HIS A 250 5.97 -5.79 5.42
C HIS A 250 5.21 -5.29 4.18
N ALA A 251 5.75 -5.51 2.97
CA ALA A 251 5.01 -5.26 1.74
C ALA A 251 3.72 -6.09 1.69
N ARG A 252 3.76 -7.37 2.09
CA ARG A 252 2.57 -8.21 2.18
C ARG A 252 1.52 -7.63 3.14
N SER A 253 1.93 -7.18 4.32
CA SER A 253 1.00 -6.57 5.28
C SER A 253 0.30 -5.32 4.74
N ILE A 254 1.01 -4.50 3.93
CA ILE A 254 0.40 -3.33 3.29
C ILE A 254 -0.54 -3.77 2.15
N SER A 255 -0.12 -4.75 1.35
CA SER A 255 -0.93 -5.33 0.27
C SER A 255 -2.26 -5.90 0.79
N GLU A 256 -2.21 -6.63 1.91
CA GLU A 256 -3.38 -7.18 2.61
C GLU A 256 -4.27 -6.06 3.14
N LEU A 257 -3.73 -5.02 3.80
CA LEU A 257 -4.51 -3.89 4.28
C LEU A 257 -5.36 -3.24 3.17
N PHE A 258 -4.79 -3.00 1.99
CA PHE A 258 -5.55 -2.46 0.86
C PHE A 258 -6.46 -3.50 0.19
N GLY A 259 -6.08 -4.78 0.23
CA GLY A 259 -6.92 -5.89 -0.21
C GLY A 259 -8.21 -5.99 0.62
N ASP A 260 -8.10 -5.84 1.94
CA ASP A 260 -9.21 -5.83 2.87
C ASP A 260 -10.13 -4.63 2.61
N ILE A 261 -9.56 -3.44 2.40
CA ILE A 261 -10.33 -2.25 2.00
C ILE A 261 -11.11 -2.51 0.73
N LYS A 262 -10.44 -3.04 -0.32
CA LYS A 262 -11.09 -3.37 -1.58
C LYS A 262 -12.21 -4.38 -1.39
N ALA A 263 -12.01 -5.40 -0.57
CA ALA A 263 -13.00 -6.46 -0.34
C ALA A 263 -14.28 -5.89 0.28
N ASP A 264 -14.14 -5.09 1.34
CA ASP A 264 -15.30 -4.53 2.05
C ASP A 264 -15.99 -3.43 1.23
N VAL A 265 -15.21 -2.59 0.53
CA VAL A 265 -15.76 -1.61 -0.40
C VAL A 265 -16.59 -2.30 -1.48
N HIS A 266 -16.09 -3.38 -2.10
CA HIS A 266 -16.83 -4.12 -3.11
C HIS A 266 -18.03 -4.89 -2.52
N LYS A 267 -17.93 -5.38 -1.28
CA LYS A 267 -19.08 -5.96 -0.57
C LYS A 267 -20.20 -4.93 -0.53
N VAL A 268 -19.90 -3.72 -0.07
CA VAL A 268 -20.90 -2.64 0.03
C VAL A 268 -21.40 -2.18 -1.32
N SER A 269 -20.54 -2.00 -2.33
CA SER A 269 -20.92 -1.36 -3.59
C SER A 269 -21.40 -2.30 -4.69
N ILE A 270 -21.06 -3.60 -4.63
CA ILE A 270 -21.27 -4.55 -5.74
C ILE A 270 -21.97 -5.83 -5.29
N PHE A 271 -21.53 -6.44 -4.19
CA PHE A 271 -21.90 -7.84 -3.91
C PHE A 271 -23.06 -8.02 -2.94
N ASP A 272 -23.25 -7.13 -1.98
CA ASP A 272 -24.29 -7.27 -0.96
C ASP A 272 -25.55 -6.49 -1.36
N GLU A 273 -26.56 -7.22 -1.82
CA GLU A 273 -27.82 -6.66 -2.32
C GLU A 273 -28.60 -5.88 -1.24
N ARG A 274 -28.30 -6.08 0.05
CA ARG A 274 -28.96 -5.37 1.15
C ARG A 274 -28.74 -3.86 1.09
N PHE A 275 -27.65 -3.40 0.47
CA PHE A 275 -27.37 -1.97 0.28
C PHE A 275 -28.27 -1.32 -0.79
N ALA A 276 -28.94 -2.11 -1.63
CA ALA A 276 -30.00 -1.68 -2.55
C ALA A 276 -29.64 -0.43 -3.40
N TRP A 277 -28.44 -0.41 -3.98
CA TRP A 277 -28.01 0.70 -4.86
C TRP A 277 -28.94 0.85 -6.08
N PRO A 278 -29.17 2.09 -6.55
CA PRO A 278 -29.91 2.31 -7.79
C PRO A 278 -29.14 1.74 -8.99
N GLU A 279 -29.87 1.38 -10.04
CA GLU A 279 -29.27 1.04 -11.32
C GLU A 279 -28.48 2.24 -11.88
N ILE A 280 -27.27 1.99 -12.35
CA ILE A 280 -26.43 3.01 -12.99
C ILE A 280 -26.88 3.14 -14.45
N PRO A 281 -27.34 4.33 -14.91
CA PRO A 281 -27.72 4.53 -16.30
C PRO A 281 -26.56 4.28 -17.28
N ASP A 282 -26.84 3.70 -18.45
CA ASP A 282 -25.82 3.40 -19.47
C ASP A 282 -25.05 4.64 -19.97
N ASP A 283 -25.69 5.81 -19.95
CA ASP A 283 -25.10 7.09 -20.36
C ASP A 283 -24.54 7.92 -19.19
N TYR A 284 -24.54 7.35 -17.97
CA TYR A 284 -24.08 8.04 -16.78
C TYR A 284 -22.61 8.46 -16.90
N ARG A 285 -22.35 9.73 -16.57
CA ARG A 285 -21.02 10.32 -16.56
C ARG A 285 -20.65 10.69 -15.15
N PHE A 286 -19.70 9.94 -14.58
CA PHE A 286 -19.14 10.28 -13.29
C PHE A 286 -18.49 11.68 -13.35
N PRO A 287 -18.74 12.55 -12.37
CA PRO A 287 -18.22 13.92 -12.40
C PRO A 287 -16.74 13.95 -12.00
N GLU A 288 -15.86 13.54 -12.93
CA GLU A 288 -14.42 13.35 -12.67
C GLU A 288 -13.71 14.62 -12.18
N HIS A 289 -14.18 15.80 -12.61
CA HIS A 289 -13.66 17.10 -12.18
C HIS A 289 -13.89 17.40 -10.68
N LEU A 290 -14.80 16.70 -10.02
CA LEU A 290 -15.07 16.83 -8.58
C LEU A 290 -14.21 15.90 -7.72
N VAL A 291 -13.49 14.96 -8.36
CA VAL A 291 -12.57 14.01 -7.73
C VAL A 291 -11.11 14.35 -8.04
N MET A 292 -10.83 14.89 -9.23
CA MET A 292 -9.49 15.28 -9.68
C MET A 292 -9.21 16.78 -9.50
N SER A 293 -9.29 17.31 -8.27
CA SER A 293 -8.66 18.61 -7.96
C SER A 293 -7.19 18.38 -7.56
N GLY A 294 -6.40 17.96 -8.54
CA GLY A 294 -4.98 17.69 -8.41
C GLY A 294 -4.39 17.48 -9.80
N GLY A 295 -4.47 18.53 -10.61
CA GLY A 295 -3.99 18.53 -12.00
C GLY A 295 -2.49 18.25 -12.10
N CYS A 296 -2.15 17.66 -13.25
CA CYS A 296 -0.84 17.28 -13.78
C CYS A 296 0.34 18.17 -13.35
#